data_AF-A0A0K8T9M8-F1
#
_entry.id   AF-A0A0K8T9M8-F1
#
_cell.length_a   1.000
_cell.length_b   1.000
_cell.length_c   1.000
_cell.angle_alpha   90.00
_cell.angle_beta   90.00
_cell.angle_gamma   90.00
#
_symmetry.space_group_name_H-M   'P 1'
#
loop_
_entity.id
_entity.type
_entity.pdbx_description
1 polymer ?
#
loop_
_entity_poly.entity_id
_entity_poly.type
_entity_poly.pdbx_seq_one_letter_code
_entity_poly.pdbx_strand_id
1 'polypeptide(L)'
;MLKSLCRLLSSQALAANVSRTRVQTMGVAENLMNQNVWDSDPELWKLLNDEKKRQRKGLEMIASENFTSLAVLQCLSSCLHNKYSEGLPGRRYYGGTEVIDKVEILAQQRSLEAYRLSPEEWGVNVQPYSGSPANLAVYTALLQPHDRIMGLDLPDGGHLTHGFMTATKKISASSIFFESFPYKVNPTTGLIDYEKLAENARLFKPKLIIAGISCYSRVLDYKKFREIADENGAYLLADMAHVSGLVAADIIPSPFEYCDVVSTTTHKTLRGPRAGVIFFRKGQRSVGKNGVPVMYDIEEQN
;
A
#
# COMPACT_ATOMS: atom_id res chain seq x y z
N MET A 1 35.73 5.57 8.42
CA MET A 1 35.96 4.12 8.22
C MET A 1 35.60 3.74 6.78
N LEU A 2 36.29 4.37 5.81
CA LEU A 2 36.07 4.21 4.36
C LEU A 2 37.33 4.65 3.59
N LYS A 3 38.49 4.05 3.93
CA LYS A 3 39.81 4.34 3.33
C LYS A 3 40.71 3.09 3.22
N SER A 4 40.16 1.94 2.83
CA SER A 4 40.98 0.72 2.67
C SER A 4 40.57 -0.19 1.51
N LEU A 5 40.23 0.38 0.35
CA LEU A 5 39.94 -0.42 -0.85
C LEU A 5 40.63 0.06 -2.15
N CYS A 6 41.80 0.70 -2.02
CA CYS A 6 42.64 1.04 -3.18
C CYS A 6 44.11 0.75 -2.86
N ARG A 7 44.52 -0.51 -2.95
CA ARG A 7 45.93 -0.94 -3.08
C ARG A 7 45.97 -2.44 -3.35
N LEU A 8 45.96 -2.81 -4.62
CA LEU A 8 46.54 -4.07 -5.12
C LEU A 8 46.41 -4.13 -6.64
N LEU A 9 47.08 -3.21 -7.33
CA LEU A 9 47.39 -3.37 -8.76
C LEU A 9 48.76 -2.75 -9.02
N SER A 10 49.81 -3.56 -8.89
CA SER A 10 51.11 -3.29 -9.51
C SER A 10 51.71 -4.60 -10.02
N SER A 11 51.73 -4.69 -11.35
CA SER A 11 52.71 -5.37 -12.21
C SER A 11 53.21 -6.76 -11.82
N GLN A 12 52.98 -7.74 -12.70
CA GLN A 12 54.08 -8.35 -13.45
C GLN A 12 53.55 -9.08 -14.68
N ALA A 13 54.20 -8.81 -15.81
CA ALA A 13 53.96 -9.45 -17.09
C ALA A 13 54.53 -10.87 -17.09
N LEU A 14 53.72 -11.84 -17.54
CA LEU A 14 54.23 -13.05 -18.18
C LEU A 14 53.37 -13.32 -19.42
N ALA A 15 53.96 -13.07 -20.58
CA ALA A 15 53.46 -13.57 -21.85
C ALA A 15 53.96 -15.01 -22.01
N ALA A 16 53.05 -15.98 -22.11
CA ALA A 16 53.31 -17.26 -22.75
C ALA A 16 52.00 -18.02 -23.05
N ASN A 17 51.87 -18.42 -24.32
CA ASN A 17 51.00 -19.47 -24.86
C ASN A 17 49.48 -19.34 -24.67
N VAL A 18 48.86 -18.65 -25.63
CA VAL A 18 47.44 -18.81 -25.97
C VAL A 18 47.26 -20.19 -26.62
N SER A 19 47.07 -21.23 -25.80
CA SER A 19 46.30 -22.39 -26.22
C SER A 19 44.85 -21.95 -26.33
N ARG A 20 44.22 -22.17 -27.50
CA ARG A 20 42.78 -22.01 -27.69
C ARG A 20 42.04 -23.08 -26.89
N THR A 21 42.01 -22.95 -25.58
CA THR A 21 41.00 -23.61 -24.75
C THR A 21 39.73 -22.80 -24.97
N ARG A 22 38.85 -23.30 -25.84
CA ARG A 22 37.48 -22.82 -25.98
C ARG A 22 36.86 -22.91 -24.59
N VAL A 23 36.82 -21.79 -23.87
CA VAL A 23 36.29 -21.77 -22.52
C VAL A 23 34.83 -22.20 -22.61
N GLN A 24 34.50 -23.35 -22.02
CA GLN A 24 33.15 -23.89 -21.85
C GLN A 24 32.29 -23.03 -20.89
N THR A 25 32.54 -21.72 -20.81
CA THR A 25 31.82 -20.82 -19.89
C THR A 25 30.42 -20.44 -20.35
N MET A 26 30.08 -20.65 -21.64
CA MET A 26 28.73 -20.36 -22.12
C MET A 26 27.65 -21.32 -21.58
N GLY A 27 28.00 -22.55 -21.20
CA GLY A 27 27.03 -23.55 -20.74
C GLY A 27 26.61 -23.42 -19.27
N VAL A 28 27.38 -22.73 -18.42
CA VAL A 28 27.06 -22.60 -16.99
C VAL A 28 26.05 -21.48 -16.74
N ALA A 29 26.15 -20.37 -17.48
CA ALA A 29 25.26 -19.22 -17.34
C ALA A 29 23.86 -19.46 -17.96
N GLU A 30 23.78 -20.10 -19.13
CA GLU A 30 22.50 -20.46 -19.77
C GLU A 30 21.69 -21.47 -18.94
N ASN A 31 22.39 -22.40 -18.27
CA ASN A 31 21.75 -23.38 -17.40
C ASN A 31 21.20 -22.74 -16.12
N LEU A 32 21.87 -21.74 -15.54
CA LEU A 32 21.42 -21.14 -14.27
C LEU A 32 20.07 -20.41 -14.41
N MET A 33 19.83 -19.74 -15.54
CA MET A 33 18.62 -18.92 -15.74
C MET A 33 17.36 -19.75 -16.05
N ASN A 34 17.51 -21.00 -16.46
CA ASN A 34 16.41 -21.87 -16.90
C ASN A 34 16.23 -23.13 -16.03
N GLN A 35 16.96 -23.24 -14.93
CA GLN A 35 16.81 -24.30 -13.95
C GLN A 35 15.61 -24.07 -13.05
N ASN A 36 15.02 -25.17 -12.58
CA ASN A 36 14.02 -25.10 -11.53
C ASN A 36 14.70 -24.93 -10.17
N VAL A 37 13.98 -24.34 -9.22
CA VAL A 37 14.48 -24.13 -7.85
C VAL A 37 14.91 -25.44 -7.16
N TRP A 38 14.28 -26.58 -7.46
CA TRP A 38 14.67 -27.86 -6.87
C TRP A 38 16.01 -28.39 -7.38
N ASP A 39 16.47 -27.92 -8.54
CA ASP A 39 17.77 -28.25 -9.12
C ASP A 39 18.82 -27.21 -8.71
N SER A 40 18.46 -25.91 -8.75
CA SER A 40 19.39 -24.80 -8.52
C SER A 40 19.59 -24.45 -7.04
N ASP A 41 18.57 -24.63 -6.21
CA ASP A 41 18.59 -24.34 -4.77
C ASP A 41 17.76 -25.37 -3.96
N PRO A 42 18.29 -26.59 -3.75
CA PRO A 42 17.59 -27.64 -3.02
C PRO A 42 17.26 -27.29 -1.56
N GLU A 43 18.04 -26.41 -0.94
CA GLU A 43 17.82 -25.94 0.43
C GLU A 43 16.55 -25.09 0.49
N LEU A 44 16.41 -24.09 -0.39
CA LEU A 44 15.19 -23.29 -0.51
C LEU A 44 13.98 -24.15 -0.91
N TRP A 45 14.15 -25.09 -1.84
CA TRP A 45 13.08 -26.00 -2.23
C TRP A 45 12.53 -26.81 -1.05
N LYS A 46 13.40 -27.26 -0.13
CA LYS A 46 12.98 -27.93 1.10
C LYS A 46 12.12 -26.99 1.96
N LEU A 47 12.56 -25.75 2.17
CA LEU A 47 11.82 -24.75 2.96
C LEU A 47 10.45 -24.41 2.35
N LEU A 48 10.38 -24.26 1.02
CA LEU A 48 9.11 -24.04 0.30
C LEU A 48 8.11 -25.18 0.53
N ASN A 49 8.59 -26.43 0.51
CA ASN A 49 7.76 -27.60 0.78
C ASN A 49 7.33 -27.68 2.25
N ASP A 50 8.21 -27.31 3.17
CA ASP A 50 7.91 -27.31 4.60
C ASP A 50 6.84 -26.24 4.93
N GLU A 51 6.91 -25.04 4.35
CA GLU A 51 5.86 -24.01 4.48
C GLU A 51 4.53 -24.45 3.84
N LYS A 52 4.58 -25.07 2.64
CA LYS A 52 3.37 -25.62 2.00
C LYS A 52 2.70 -26.69 2.86
N LYS A 53 3.48 -27.53 3.54
CA LYS A 53 2.94 -28.53 4.49
C LYS A 53 2.35 -27.86 5.73
N ARG A 54 2.99 -26.81 6.26
CA ARG A 54 2.48 -26.03 7.40
C ARG A 54 1.10 -25.46 7.10
N GLN A 55 0.95 -24.74 5.99
CA GLN A 55 -0.32 -24.16 5.53
C GLN A 55 -1.42 -25.21 5.31
N ARG A 56 -1.06 -26.39 4.78
CA ARG A 56 -2.03 -27.48 4.54
C ARG A 56 -2.52 -28.16 5.81
N LYS A 57 -1.76 -28.09 6.90
CA LYS A 57 -2.06 -28.80 8.15
C LYS A 57 -2.55 -27.86 9.26
N GLY A 58 -2.33 -26.56 9.13
CA GLY A 58 -2.74 -25.55 10.09
C GLY A 58 -4.18 -25.08 9.90
N LEU A 59 -4.81 -24.65 11.00
CA LEU A 59 -6.01 -23.82 10.96
C LEU A 59 -5.58 -22.35 10.99
N GLU A 60 -5.55 -21.71 9.83
CA GLU A 60 -5.12 -20.31 9.70
C GLU A 60 -6.22 -19.36 10.17
N MET A 61 -6.14 -18.93 11.42
CA MET A 61 -7.12 -18.04 12.07
C MET A 61 -6.63 -16.58 12.18
N ILE A 62 -5.54 -16.23 11.50
CA ILE A 62 -5.02 -14.85 11.44
C ILE A 62 -5.88 -14.06 10.45
N ALA A 63 -6.63 -13.06 10.95
CA ALA A 63 -7.63 -12.33 10.17
C ALA A 63 -7.08 -11.57 8.94
N SER A 64 -5.77 -11.31 8.89
CA SER A 64 -5.10 -10.63 7.78
C SER A 64 -4.51 -11.57 6.73
N GLU A 65 -4.54 -12.89 6.96
CA GLU A 65 -4.01 -13.87 6.02
C GLU A 65 -5.10 -14.45 5.13
N ASN A 66 -4.70 -14.89 3.93
CA ASN A 66 -5.58 -15.54 2.98
C ASN A 66 -4.76 -16.34 1.96
N PHE A 67 -5.41 -17.29 1.27
CA PHE A 67 -4.80 -18.04 0.18
C PHE A 67 -5.20 -17.43 -1.16
N THR A 68 -4.24 -16.85 -1.87
CA THR A 68 -4.49 -16.29 -3.21
C THR A 68 -4.69 -17.39 -4.26
N SER A 69 -5.25 -17.01 -5.41
CA SER A 69 -5.52 -17.96 -6.50
C SER A 69 -4.25 -18.28 -7.30
N LEU A 70 -4.25 -19.45 -7.96
CA LEU A 70 -3.16 -19.85 -8.85
C LEU A 70 -2.94 -18.83 -9.99
N ALA A 71 -4.01 -18.25 -10.54
CA ALA A 71 -3.92 -17.26 -11.61
C ALA A 71 -3.15 -16.01 -11.16
N VAL A 72 -3.35 -15.55 -9.92
CA VAL A 72 -2.58 -14.43 -9.35
C VAL A 72 -1.10 -14.79 -9.22
N LEU A 73 -0.79 -16.01 -8.75
CA LEU A 73 0.60 -16.48 -8.64
C LEU A 73 1.29 -16.57 -10.00
N GLN A 74 0.58 -17.04 -11.03
CA GLN A 74 1.09 -17.12 -12.40
C GLN A 74 1.44 -15.74 -12.96
N CYS A 75 0.65 -14.70 -12.65
CA CYS A 75 0.96 -13.33 -13.05
C CYS A 75 2.21 -12.78 -12.35
N LEU A 76 2.37 -13.03 -11.03
CA LEU A 76 3.51 -12.56 -10.24
C LEU A 76 4.87 -13.08 -10.75
N SER A 77 4.88 -14.30 -11.30
CA SER A 77 6.08 -14.93 -11.86
C SER A 77 6.16 -14.85 -13.40
N SER A 78 5.39 -13.95 -14.02
CA SER A 78 5.39 -13.77 -15.48
C SER A 78 6.50 -12.84 -15.97
N CYS A 79 6.66 -12.73 -17.29
CA CYS A 79 7.62 -11.83 -17.92
C CYS A 79 7.44 -10.33 -17.60
N LEU A 80 6.29 -9.94 -17.03
CA LEU A 80 6.03 -8.56 -16.61
C LEU A 80 7.07 -8.06 -15.58
N HIS A 81 7.65 -8.97 -14.79
CA HIS A 81 8.70 -8.64 -13.82
C HIS A 81 9.96 -8.02 -14.44
N ASN A 82 10.19 -8.26 -15.74
CA ASN A 82 11.40 -7.82 -16.43
C ASN A 82 11.34 -6.35 -16.89
N LYS A 83 10.15 -5.73 -16.90
CA LYS A 83 9.96 -4.42 -17.53
C LYS A 83 10.03 -3.28 -16.52
N TYR A 84 10.92 -2.33 -16.78
CA TYR A 84 11.00 -1.06 -16.07
C TYR A 84 10.13 -0.01 -16.77
N SER A 85 9.21 0.63 -16.04
CA SER A 85 8.17 1.51 -16.61
C SER A 85 7.83 2.69 -15.72
N GLU A 86 8.82 3.48 -15.32
CA GLU A 86 8.62 4.68 -14.52
C GLU A 86 7.70 5.70 -15.21
N GLY A 87 6.88 6.38 -14.39
CA GLY A 87 5.83 7.30 -14.84
C GLY A 87 4.45 6.63 -14.87
N LEU A 88 3.50 7.28 -15.52
CA LEU A 88 2.13 6.80 -15.69
C LEU A 88 1.85 6.39 -17.14
N PRO A 89 0.81 5.58 -17.43
CA PRO A 89 0.42 5.25 -18.80
C PRO A 89 0.33 6.49 -19.70
N GLY A 90 0.94 6.42 -20.89
CA GLY A 90 1.01 7.55 -21.83
C GLY A 90 2.01 8.67 -21.46
N ARG A 91 2.61 8.65 -20.26
CA ARG A 91 3.62 9.61 -19.78
C ARG A 91 4.80 8.88 -19.11
N ARG A 92 5.37 7.92 -19.83
CA ARG A 92 6.51 7.11 -19.35
C ARG A 92 7.84 7.80 -19.65
N TYR A 93 8.82 7.60 -18.77
CA TYR A 93 10.19 8.08 -18.99
C TYR A 93 10.98 7.20 -19.96
N TYR A 94 10.57 5.94 -20.14
CA TYR A 94 11.22 4.96 -21.01
C TYR A 94 10.27 4.43 -22.08
N GLY A 95 10.83 4.03 -23.23
CA GLY A 95 10.07 3.39 -24.31
C GLY A 95 9.76 1.91 -24.08
N GLY A 96 8.94 1.32 -24.96
CA GLY A 96 8.61 -0.11 -24.96
C GLY A 96 7.63 -0.53 -23.86
N THR A 97 6.69 0.35 -23.49
CA THR A 97 5.69 0.16 -22.43
C THR A 97 4.29 -0.10 -22.99
N GLU A 98 4.14 -0.36 -24.29
CA GLU A 98 2.85 -0.43 -24.98
C GLU A 98 1.92 -1.49 -24.39
N VAL A 99 2.48 -2.59 -23.88
CA VAL A 99 1.73 -3.65 -23.19
C VAL A 99 1.58 -3.35 -21.70
N ILE A 100 2.59 -2.76 -21.05
CA ILE A 100 2.53 -2.41 -19.62
C ILE A 100 1.46 -1.35 -19.37
N ASP A 101 1.33 -0.36 -20.25
CA ASP A 101 0.29 0.67 -20.16
C ASP A 101 -1.10 0.04 -20.23
N LYS A 102 -1.31 -0.96 -21.10
CA LYS A 102 -2.57 -1.71 -21.18
C LYS A 102 -2.83 -2.50 -19.90
N VAL A 103 -1.80 -3.11 -19.30
CA VAL A 103 -1.92 -3.85 -18.04
C VAL A 103 -2.31 -2.91 -16.90
N GLU A 104 -1.64 -1.76 -16.78
CA GLU A 104 -1.92 -0.78 -15.72
C GLU A 104 -3.30 -0.14 -15.89
N ILE A 105 -3.68 0.28 -17.10
CA ILE A 105 -5.02 0.80 -17.40
C ILE A 105 -6.10 -0.23 -17.07
N LEU A 106 -5.89 -1.51 -17.43
CA LEU A 106 -6.83 -2.58 -17.09
C LEU A 106 -6.95 -2.77 -15.58
N ALA A 107 -5.84 -2.69 -14.84
CA ALA A 107 -5.85 -2.78 -13.38
C ALA A 107 -6.58 -1.59 -12.74
N GLN A 108 -6.39 -0.38 -13.26
CA GLN A 108 -7.10 0.82 -12.80
C GLN A 108 -8.60 0.70 -13.05
N GLN A 109 -9.01 0.35 -14.27
CA GLN A 109 -10.41 0.16 -14.65
C GLN A 109 -11.09 -0.89 -13.76
N ARG A 110 -10.48 -2.06 -13.63
CA ARG A 110 -11.04 -3.15 -12.80
C ARG A 110 -11.05 -2.81 -11.31
N SER A 111 -10.14 -1.96 -10.85
CA SER A 111 -10.18 -1.48 -9.46
C SER A 111 -11.39 -0.60 -9.21
N LEU A 112 -11.70 0.33 -10.12
CA LEU A 112 -12.91 1.16 -10.03
C LEU A 112 -14.18 0.32 -10.15
N GLU A 113 -14.23 -0.60 -11.13
CA GLU A 113 -15.36 -1.51 -11.34
C GLU A 113 -15.63 -2.40 -10.11
N ALA A 114 -14.59 -2.96 -9.49
CA ALA A 114 -14.72 -3.83 -8.31
C ALA A 114 -15.41 -3.14 -7.13
N TYR A 115 -15.34 -1.81 -7.07
CA TYR A 115 -15.97 -0.99 -6.04
C TYR A 115 -17.16 -0.16 -6.56
N ARG A 116 -17.62 -0.43 -7.79
CA ARG A 116 -18.77 0.24 -8.43
C ARG A 116 -18.60 1.76 -8.50
N LEU A 117 -17.38 2.22 -8.80
CA LEU A 117 -17.03 3.64 -8.83
C LEU A 117 -17.09 4.19 -10.25
N SER A 118 -17.66 5.38 -10.38
CA SER A 118 -17.61 6.16 -11.63
C SER A 118 -16.18 6.70 -11.85
N PRO A 119 -15.58 6.47 -13.04
CA PRO A 119 -14.27 7.03 -13.37
C PRO A 119 -14.29 8.56 -13.53
N GLU A 120 -15.45 9.20 -13.58
CA GLU A 120 -15.61 10.66 -13.57
C GLU A 120 -15.40 11.22 -12.16
N GLU A 121 -15.87 10.50 -11.14
CA GLU A 121 -15.79 10.91 -9.73
C GLU A 121 -14.58 10.35 -8.98
N TRP A 122 -13.98 9.26 -9.47
CA TRP A 122 -12.90 8.56 -8.79
C TRP A 122 -11.72 8.26 -9.73
N GLY A 123 -10.52 8.51 -9.22
CA GLY A 123 -9.27 8.02 -9.77
C GLY A 123 -8.68 6.91 -8.89
N VAL A 124 -7.69 6.18 -9.42
CA VAL A 124 -7.00 5.12 -8.69
C VAL A 124 -5.53 5.03 -9.10
N ASN A 125 -4.66 4.96 -8.10
CA ASN A 125 -3.25 4.62 -8.24
C ASN A 125 -3.02 3.17 -7.76
N VAL A 126 -2.57 2.32 -8.67
CA VAL A 126 -2.34 0.88 -8.47
C VAL A 126 -0.86 0.52 -8.30
N GLN A 127 0.02 1.52 -8.20
CA GLN A 127 1.47 1.33 -8.06
C GLN A 127 2.01 1.13 -6.62
N PRO A 128 1.31 1.48 -5.52
CA PRO A 128 1.88 1.30 -4.19
C PRO A 128 2.31 -0.14 -3.89
N TYR A 129 3.55 -0.32 -3.42
CA TYR A 129 4.11 -1.64 -3.18
C TYR A 129 3.40 -2.45 -2.07
N SER A 130 2.75 -1.77 -1.12
CA SER A 130 1.97 -2.39 -0.04
C SER A 130 1.08 -1.34 0.63
N GLY A 131 0.32 -1.73 1.65
CA GLY A 131 -0.58 -0.82 2.38
C GLY A 131 0.15 0.27 3.16
N SER A 132 1.27 -0.05 3.81
CA SER A 132 2.02 0.96 4.58
C SER A 132 2.61 2.07 3.70
N PRO A 133 3.29 1.76 2.57
CA PRO A 133 3.69 2.78 1.61
C PRO A 133 2.51 3.53 0.99
N ALA A 134 1.36 2.87 0.75
CA ALA A 134 0.17 3.54 0.22
C ALA A 134 -0.32 4.65 1.17
N ASN A 135 -0.46 4.34 2.46
CA ASN A 135 -0.84 5.35 3.47
C ASN A 135 0.18 6.48 3.56
N LEU A 136 1.48 6.17 3.56
CA LEU A 136 2.52 7.19 3.61
C LEU A 136 2.47 8.10 2.37
N ALA A 137 2.24 7.55 1.17
CA ALA A 137 2.08 8.32 -0.05
C ALA A 137 0.87 9.27 0.01
N VAL A 138 -0.27 8.82 0.56
CA VAL A 138 -1.45 9.69 0.78
C VAL A 138 -1.08 10.85 1.70
N TYR A 139 -0.37 10.60 2.81
CA TYR A 139 0.03 11.68 3.72
C TYR A 139 0.99 12.64 3.03
N THR A 140 2.00 12.13 2.33
CA THR A 140 2.99 12.97 1.64
C THR A 140 2.38 13.79 0.50
N ALA A 141 1.35 13.29 -0.17
CA ALA A 141 0.62 14.05 -1.18
C ALA A 141 -0.17 15.18 -0.52
N LEU A 142 -1.06 14.85 0.42
CA LEU A 142 -2.07 15.79 0.92
C LEU A 142 -1.59 16.72 2.03
N LEU A 143 -0.50 16.37 2.71
CA LEU A 143 -0.05 17.00 3.95
C LEU A 143 1.39 17.50 3.83
N GLN A 144 1.68 18.58 4.53
CA GLN A 144 3.05 19.03 4.76
C GLN A 144 3.68 18.25 5.93
N PRO A 145 5.02 18.15 6.00
CA PRO A 145 5.69 17.65 7.21
C PRO A 145 5.18 18.39 8.46
N HIS A 146 4.91 17.62 9.52
CA HIS A 146 4.33 18.08 10.80
C HIS A 146 2.86 18.51 10.76
N ASP A 147 2.16 18.38 9.63
CA ASP A 147 0.70 18.46 9.65
C ASP A 147 0.10 17.37 10.53
N ARG A 148 -1.11 17.64 11.02
CA ARG A 148 -1.75 16.86 12.07
C ARG A 148 -2.63 15.75 11.52
N ILE A 149 -2.44 14.54 12.02
CA ILE A 149 -3.26 13.36 11.66
C ILE A 149 -3.94 12.76 12.89
N MET A 150 -5.16 12.26 12.72
CA MET A 150 -5.84 11.47 13.76
C MET A 150 -6.23 10.10 13.24
N GLY A 151 -5.87 9.05 13.98
CA GLY A 151 -6.18 7.65 13.69
C GLY A 151 -6.57 6.89 14.95
N LEU A 152 -7.14 5.69 14.81
CA LEU A 152 -7.49 4.85 15.95
C LEU A 152 -6.21 4.43 16.70
N ASP A 153 -6.22 4.50 18.03
CA ASP A 153 -5.09 4.06 18.85
C ASP A 153 -4.72 2.61 18.54
N LEU A 154 -3.42 2.30 18.52
CA LEU A 154 -2.95 0.95 18.14
C LEU A 154 -3.50 -0.14 19.08
N PRO A 155 -3.51 0.02 20.43
CA PRO A 155 -4.10 -0.96 21.33
C PRO A 155 -5.62 -1.07 21.22
N ASP A 156 -6.28 -0.07 20.65
CA ASP A 156 -7.74 -0.01 20.49
C ASP A 156 -8.19 -0.58 19.13
N GLY A 157 -7.27 -1.15 18.36
CA GLY A 157 -7.56 -1.81 17.08
C GLY A 157 -7.10 -1.05 15.84
N GLY A 158 -6.37 0.06 16.01
CA GLY A 158 -5.77 0.82 14.92
C GLY A 158 -4.61 0.09 14.24
N HIS A 159 -3.94 0.75 13.29
CA HIS A 159 -2.76 0.23 12.62
C HIS A 159 -1.54 1.15 12.83
N LEU A 160 -0.34 0.58 12.80
CA LEU A 160 0.91 1.33 12.98
C LEU A 160 1.03 2.55 12.07
N THR A 161 0.52 2.45 10.84
CA THR A 161 0.62 3.52 9.83
C THR A 161 -0.35 4.68 10.09
N HIS A 162 -1.26 4.56 11.04
CA HIS A 162 -2.20 5.62 11.41
C HIS A 162 -1.62 6.60 12.44
N GLY A 163 -0.39 6.34 12.88
CA GLY A 163 0.30 7.10 13.91
C GLY A 163 0.41 6.29 15.20
N PHE A 164 1.63 5.95 15.58
CA PHE A 164 1.93 5.30 16.84
C PHE A 164 3.20 5.86 17.47
N MET A 165 3.04 6.32 18.71
CA MET A 165 4.10 6.81 19.58
C MET A 165 3.78 6.48 21.03
N THR A 166 4.80 6.29 21.85
CA THR A 166 4.70 6.20 23.30
C THR A 166 5.09 7.52 23.93
N ALA A 167 4.96 7.64 25.26
CA ALA A 167 5.42 8.82 26.00
C ALA A 167 6.90 9.15 25.77
N THR A 168 7.71 8.16 25.38
CA THR A 168 9.17 8.30 25.24
C THR A 168 9.68 8.21 23.81
N LYS A 169 8.87 7.73 22.86
CA LYS A 169 9.36 7.44 21.50
C LYS A 169 8.27 7.47 20.44
N LYS A 170 8.55 8.15 19.33
CA LYS A 170 7.81 8.01 18.06
C LYS A 170 8.23 6.71 17.37
N ILE A 171 7.30 5.79 17.14
CA ILE A 171 7.58 4.44 16.62
C ILE A 171 7.29 4.36 15.13
N SER A 172 6.11 4.80 14.71
CA SER A 172 5.72 4.79 13.31
C SER A 172 6.38 5.92 12.53
N ALA A 173 6.69 5.69 11.25
CA ALA A 173 7.12 6.74 10.34
C ALA A 173 6.08 7.87 10.27
N SER A 174 4.79 7.54 10.33
CA SER A 174 3.70 8.51 10.36
C SER A 174 3.85 9.50 11.53
N SER A 175 4.13 9.04 12.74
CA SER A 175 4.35 9.92 13.90
C SER A 175 5.69 10.66 13.87
N ILE A 176 6.67 10.17 13.11
CA ILE A 176 7.97 10.82 12.94
C ILE A 176 7.85 12.03 12.01
N PHE A 177 7.20 11.86 10.86
CA PHE A 177 7.09 12.89 9.82
C PHE A 177 5.85 13.79 9.96
N PHE A 178 4.81 13.31 10.66
CA PHE A 178 3.56 14.03 10.92
C PHE A 178 3.25 14.04 12.42
N GLU A 179 2.43 14.99 12.86
CA GLU A 179 2.00 15.05 14.26
C GLU A 179 0.71 14.24 14.45
N SER A 180 0.84 13.03 14.99
CA SER A 180 -0.29 12.11 15.19
C SER A 180 -0.91 12.24 16.57
N PHE A 181 -2.25 12.25 16.66
CA PHE A 181 -2.98 12.14 17.93
C PHE A 181 -4.09 11.08 17.84
N PRO A 182 -4.13 10.07 18.73
CA PRO A 182 -5.07 8.97 18.58
C PRO A 182 -6.49 9.36 19.03
N TYR A 183 -7.50 8.78 18.37
CA TYR A 183 -8.82 8.60 18.96
C TYR A 183 -8.98 7.16 19.48
N LYS A 184 -9.96 6.95 20.36
CA LYS A 184 -10.06 5.72 21.16
C LYS A 184 -11.42 5.06 21.08
N VAL A 185 -11.48 3.81 21.54
CA VAL A 185 -12.75 3.17 21.86
C VAL A 185 -13.20 3.53 23.28
N ASN A 186 -14.50 3.51 23.51
CA ASN A 186 -15.07 3.50 24.84
C ASN A 186 -14.79 2.13 25.48
N PRO A 187 -14.08 2.06 26.62
CA PRO A 187 -13.63 0.79 27.20
C PRO A 187 -14.77 -0.06 27.75
N THR A 188 -15.95 0.53 28.01
CA THR A 188 -17.13 -0.19 28.49
C THR A 188 -17.87 -0.88 27.35
N THR A 189 -18.01 -0.22 26.19
CA THR A 189 -18.78 -0.76 25.06
C THR A 189 -17.90 -1.44 24.00
N GLY A 190 -16.60 -1.14 23.99
CA GLY A 190 -15.66 -1.55 22.94
C GLY A 190 -15.91 -0.87 21.59
N LEU A 191 -16.76 0.18 21.54
CA LEU A 191 -17.06 0.92 20.31
C LEU A 191 -16.22 2.19 20.22
N ILE A 192 -15.90 2.66 19.01
CA ILE A 192 -15.25 3.96 18.82
C ILE A 192 -16.09 5.05 19.49
N ASP A 193 -15.44 5.89 20.29
CA ASP A 193 -16.07 7.04 20.94
C ASP A 193 -16.03 8.24 19.98
N TYR A 194 -17.05 8.33 19.12
CA TYR A 194 -17.14 9.35 18.07
C TYR A 194 -17.32 10.75 18.66
N GLU A 195 -17.99 10.85 19.80
CA GLU A 195 -18.22 12.09 20.51
C GLU A 195 -16.88 12.64 21.06
N LYS A 196 -16.05 11.78 21.67
CA LYS A 196 -14.71 12.16 22.11
C LYS A 196 -13.76 12.44 20.95
N LEU A 197 -13.87 11.69 19.85
CA LEU A 197 -13.17 12.00 18.60
C LEU A 197 -13.50 13.42 18.12
N ALA A 198 -14.79 13.79 18.08
CA ALA A 198 -15.23 15.11 17.65
C ALA A 198 -14.70 16.23 18.58
N GLU A 199 -14.81 16.04 19.90
CA GLU A 199 -14.28 16.98 20.90
C GLU A 199 -12.78 17.20 20.72
N ASN A 200 -12.01 16.11 20.62
CA ASN A 200 -10.56 16.17 20.48
C ASN A 200 -10.14 16.75 19.13
N ALA A 201 -10.87 16.45 18.04
CA ALA A 201 -10.59 17.02 16.73
C ALA A 201 -10.73 18.54 16.73
N ARG A 202 -11.72 19.11 17.45
CA ARG A 202 -11.87 20.56 17.59
C ARG A 202 -10.67 21.22 18.27
N LEU A 203 -10.02 20.53 19.21
CA LEU A 203 -8.85 21.03 19.93
C LEU A 203 -7.56 20.80 19.13
N PHE A 204 -7.41 19.61 18.57
CA PHE A 204 -6.21 19.18 17.87
C PHE A 204 -6.13 19.73 16.44
N LYS A 205 -7.25 20.08 15.81
CA LYS A 205 -7.31 20.61 14.42
C LYS A 205 -6.55 19.73 13.42
N PRO A 206 -6.96 18.45 13.24
CA PRO A 206 -6.33 17.58 12.26
C PRO A 206 -6.49 18.13 10.84
N LYS A 207 -5.48 17.87 10.00
CA LYS A 207 -5.57 18.05 8.55
C LYS A 207 -6.13 16.81 7.86
N LEU A 208 -5.98 15.64 8.49
CA LEU A 208 -6.51 14.38 7.99
C LEU A 208 -6.98 13.50 9.15
N ILE A 209 -8.17 12.90 9.00
CA ILE A 209 -8.73 11.90 9.90
C ILE A 209 -8.77 10.56 9.16
N ILE A 210 -8.32 9.50 9.83
CA ILE A 210 -8.22 8.15 9.27
C ILE A 210 -9.36 7.31 9.85
N ALA A 211 -10.26 6.82 9.00
CA ALA A 211 -11.28 5.83 9.32
C ALA A 211 -10.79 4.44 8.86
N GLY A 212 -9.96 3.79 9.68
CA GLY A 212 -9.37 2.50 9.34
C GLY A 212 -9.02 1.66 10.57
N ILE A 213 -9.04 0.33 10.41
CA ILE A 213 -8.89 -0.62 11.51
C ILE A 213 -8.06 -1.84 11.10
N SER A 214 -7.39 -2.44 12.08
CA SER A 214 -6.80 -3.78 11.98
C SER A 214 -7.51 -4.81 12.86
N CYS A 215 -7.93 -4.40 14.06
CA CYS A 215 -8.58 -5.28 15.03
C CYS A 215 -9.80 -4.59 15.65
N TYR A 216 -10.86 -4.45 14.85
CA TYR A 216 -12.14 -3.88 15.29
C TYR A 216 -13.28 -4.65 14.62
N SER A 217 -14.22 -5.16 15.41
CA SER A 217 -15.23 -6.13 14.96
C SER A 217 -16.55 -5.52 14.47
N ARG A 218 -16.65 -4.19 14.44
CA ARG A 218 -17.85 -3.46 14.00
C ARG A 218 -17.56 -2.67 12.73
N VAL A 219 -18.62 -2.39 11.97
CA VAL A 219 -18.54 -1.45 10.84
C VAL A 219 -18.28 -0.04 11.35
N LEU A 220 -17.54 0.75 10.57
CA LEU A 220 -17.28 2.16 10.89
C LEU A 220 -18.46 3.02 10.46
N ASP A 221 -18.78 4.03 11.25
CA ASP A 221 -19.76 5.06 10.91
C ASP A 221 -19.07 6.15 10.08
N TYR A 222 -18.93 5.89 8.77
CA TYR A 222 -18.26 6.80 7.84
C TYR A 222 -18.95 8.17 7.75
N LYS A 223 -20.27 8.22 7.98
CA LYS A 223 -21.02 9.48 8.02
C LYS A 223 -20.58 10.34 9.20
N LYS A 224 -20.51 9.77 10.41
CA LYS A 224 -19.97 10.51 11.58
C LYS A 224 -18.53 10.97 11.34
N PHE A 225 -17.68 10.14 10.75
CA PHE A 225 -16.33 10.57 10.37
C PHE A 225 -16.32 11.76 9.40
N ARG A 226 -17.20 11.75 8.39
CA ARG A 226 -17.34 12.84 7.42
C ARG A 226 -17.75 14.14 8.09
N GLU A 227 -18.77 14.09 8.95
CA GLU A 227 -19.25 15.26 9.70
C GLU A 227 -18.12 15.88 10.53
N ILE A 228 -17.33 15.06 11.23
CA ILE A 228 -16.19 15.52 12.04
C ILE A 228 -15.06 16.08 11.16
N ALA A 229 -14.78 15.44 10.02
CA ALA A 229 -13.77 15.93 9.09
C ALA A 229 -14.16 17.28 8.49
N ASP A 230 -15.42 17.45 8.07
CA ASP A 230 -15.95 18.71 7.53
C ASP A 230 -15.93 19.83 8.55
N GLU A 231 -16.33 19.56 9.81
CA GLU A 231 -16.29 20.53 10.90
C GLU A 231 -14.88 21.12 11.10
N ASN A 232 -13.84 20.32 10.83
CA ASN A 232 -12.44 20.71 11.01
C ASN A 232 -11.73 21.10 9.71
N GLY A 233 -12.41 21.03 8.55
CA GLY A 233 -11.80 21.23 7.24
C GLY A 233 -10.73 20.19 6.89
N ALA A 234 -10.81 19.00 7.48
CA ALA A 234 -9.87 17.91 7.29
C ALA A 234 -10.22 17.06 6.05
N TYR A 235 -9.23 16.36 5.52
CA TYR A 235 -9.46 15.22 4.63
C TYR A 235 -9.91 14.00 5.44
N LEU A 236 -10.79 13.18 4.86
CA LEU A 236 -11.17 11.88 5.39
C LEU A 236 -10.54 10.77 4.54
N LEU A 237 -9.63 10.01 5.15
CA LEU A 237 -9.03 8.82 4.57
C LEU A 237 -9.68 7.57 5.16
N ALA A 238 -10.26 6.69 4.35
CA ALA A 238 -10.54 5.32 4.79
C ALA A 238 -9.37 4.40 4.47
N ASP A 239 -8.84 3.69 5.47
CA ASP A 239 -7.96 2.55 5.25
C ASP A 239 -8.79 1.28 5.41
N MET A 240 -9.25 0.74 4.28
CA MET A 240 -10.13 -0.42 4.23
C MET A 240 -9.36 -1.75 4.09
N ALA A 241 -8.06 -1.79 4.39
CA ALA A 241 -7.21 -2.96 4.14
C ALA A 241 -7.80 -4.30 4.63
N HIS A 242 -8.41 -4.32 5.82
CA HIS A 242 -9.01 -5.54 6.39
C HIS A 242 -10.36 -5.93 5.77
N VAL A 243 -11.11 -4.96 5.23
CA VAL A 243 -12.50 -5.18 4.79
C VAL A 243 -12.72 -4.99 3.30
N SER A 244 -11.65 -4.76 2.53
CA SER A 244 -11.71 -4.42 1.11
C SER A 244 -12.41 -5.46 0.25
N GLY A 245 -12.29 -6.75 0.56
CA GLY A 245 -13.04 -7.81 -0.12
C GLY A 245 -14.53 -7.80 0.23
N LEU A 246 -14.88 -7.47 1.48
CA LEU A 246 -16.27 -7.39 1.94
C LEU A 246 -16.99 -6.18 1.32
N VAL A 247 -16.29 -5.05 1.19
CA VAL A 247 -16.78 -3.85 0.49
C VAL A 247 -16.96 -4.15 -1.01
N ALA A 248 -15.97 -4.79 -1.64
CA ALA A 248 -16.06 -5.15 -3.06
C ALA A 248 -17.26 -6.08 -3.33
N ALA A 249 -17.52 -7.03 -2.42
CA ALA A 249 -18.66 -7.94 -2.49
C ALA A 249 -20.00 -7.33 -2.03
N ASP A 250 -20.04 -6.05 -1.65
CA ASP A 250 -21.24 -5.34 -1.20
C ASP A 250 -21.92 -5.94 0.05
N ILE A 251 -21.12 -6.54 0.95
CA ILE A 251 -21.61 -7.20 2.16
C ILE A 251 -21.66 -6.23 3.36
N ILE A 252 -20.85 -5.18 3.33
CA ILE A 252 -20.78 -4.14 4.37
C ILE A 252 -20.83 -2.74 3.73
N PRO A 253 -21.16 -1.68 4.50
CA PRO A 253 -21.17 -0.32 3.99
C PRO A 253 -19.86 0.09 3.34
N SER A 254 -19.97 0.82 2.23
CA SER A 254 -18.83 1.29 1.44
C SER A 254 -18.27 2.61 1.99
N PRO A 255 -16.94 2.75 2.18
CA PRO A 255 -16.33 4.03 2.57
C PRO A 255 -16.40 5.08 1.45
N PHE A 256 -16.54 4.64 0.19
CA PHE A 256 -16.50 5.50 -0.99
C PHE A 256 -17.64 6.50 -1.08
N GLU A 257 -18.71 6.34 -0.28
CA GLU A 257 -19.77 7.35 -0.21
C GLU A 257 -19.29 8.63 0.48
N TYR A 258 -18.42 8.52 1.49
CA TYR A 258 -18.10 9.61 2.40
C TYR A 258 -16.65 10.09 2.32
N CYS A 259 -15.71 9.20 2.02
CA CYS A 259 -14.28 9.50 2.13
C CYS A 259 -13.74 10.29 0.92
N ASP A 260 -12.73 11.11 1.17
CA ASP A 260 -12.00 11.85 0.12
C ASP A 260 -10.99 10.93 -0.59
N VAL A 261 -10.35 10.07 0.19
CA VAL A 261 -9.36 9.08 -0.24
C VAL A 261 -9.66 7.74 0.42
N VAL A 262 -9.44 6.65 -0.31
CA VAL A 262 -9.53 5.30 0.23
C VAL A 262 -8.25 4.55 -0.10
N SER A 263 -7.51 4.11 0.91
CA SER A 263 -6.36 3.22 0.74
C SER A 263 -6.73 1.79 1.08
N THR A 264 -6.03 0.84 0.46
CA THR A 264 -6.23 -0.57 0.79
C THR A 264 -5.01 -1.43 0.48
N THR A 265 -4.98 -2.62 1.08
CA THR A 265 -4.14 -3.73 0.65
C THR A 265 -4.91 -4.71 -0.22
N THR A 266 -4.25 -5.32 -1.19
CA THR A 266 -4.89 -6.27 -2.10
C THR A 266 -4.91 -7.72 -1.60
N HIS A 267 -4.14 -8.09 -0.57
CA HIS A 267 -3.91 -9.50 -0.19
C HIS A 267 -4.87 -10.10 0.86
N LYS A 268 -5.51 -9.28 1.71
CA LYS A 268 -6.31 -9.74 2.86
C LYS A 268 -7.67 -10.32 2.42
N THR A 269 -8.78 -9.68 2.78
CA THR A 269 -10.12 -10.13 2.36
C THR A 269 -10.32 -10.04 0.85
N LEU A 270 -9.59 -9.16 0.14
CA LEU A 270 -9.61 -9.10 -1.33
C LEU A 270 -8.86 -10.27 -2.00
N ARG A 271 -7.99 -10.99 -1.28
CA ARG A 271 -7.35 -12.25 -1.70
C ARG A 271 -6.49 -12.17 -2.98
N GLY A 272 -6.00 -10.99 -3.32
CA GLY A 272 -5.08 -10.72 -4.43
C GLY A 272 -3.59 -10.86 -4.04
N PRO A 273 -2.67 -10.28 -4.83
CA PRO A 273 -1.24 -10.27 -4.53
C PRO A 273 -0.92 -9.34 -3.36
N ARG A 274 0.32 -9.34 -2.86
CA ARG A 274 0.79 -8.31 -1.91
C ARG A 274 1.08 -7.01 -2.67
N ALA A 275 0.15 -6.06 -2.59
CA ALA A 275 0.29 -4.70 -3.08
C ALA A 275 -0.61 -3.75 -2.26
N GLY A 276 -0.51 -2.44 -2.53
CA GLY A 276 -1.42 -1.41 -2.06
C GLY A 276 -2.09 -0.69 -3.23
N VAL A 277 -3.26 -0.12 -2.98
CA VAL A 277 -4.01 0.69 -3.95
C VAL A 277 -4.53 1.94 -3.25
N ILE A 278 -4.50 3.08 -3.93
CA ILE A 278 -5.04 4.36 -3.45
C ILE A 278 -6.12 4.81 -4.42
N PHE A 279 -7.34 4.98 -3.92
CA PHE A 279 -8.44 5.61 -4.63
C PHE A 279 -8.61 7.04 -4.13
N PHE A 280 -8.96 7.97 -5.01
CA PHE A 280 -9.15 9.37 -4.65
C PHE A 280 -10.29 10.00 -5.44
N ARG A 281 -11.03 10.91 -4.78
CA ARG A 281 -12.08 11.70 -5.42
C ARG A 281 -11.49 12.65 -6.48
N LYS A 282 -12.28 12.89 -7.51
CA LYS A 282 -12.06 13.90 -8.56
C LYS A 282 -13.25 14.85 -8.61
N GLY A 283 -13.05 16.01 -9.23
CA GLY A 283 -14.10 17.01 -9.39
C GLY A 283 -14.23 17.93 -8.16
N GLN A 284 -15.45 18.27 -7.78
CA GLN A 284 -15.70 19.28 -6.74
C GLN A 284 -15.67 18.66 -5.33
N ARG A 285 -14.84 19.23 -4.44
CA ARG A 285 -14.75 18.87 -3.02
C ARG A 285 -15.77 19.61 -2.18
N SER A 286 -15.88 20.92 -2.34
CA SER A 286 -16.80 21.75 -1.55
C SER A 286 -17.15 23.05 -2.27
N VAL A 287 -17.99 23.88 -1.64
CA VAL A 287 -18.28 25.25 -2.10
C VAL A 287 -17.66 26.19 -1.07
N GLY A 288 -16.76 27.07 -1.52
CA GLY A 288 -16.15 28.10 -0.69
C GLY A 288 -17.18 29.10 -0.19
N LYS A 289 -16.81 29.88 0.84
CA LYS A 289 -17.70 30.91 1.44
C LYS A 289 -18.16 31.98 0.44
N ASN A 290 -17.44 32.14 -0.66
CA ASN A 290 -17.73 33.05 -1.77
C ASN A 290 -18.58 32.40 -2.89
N GLY A 291 -19.07 31.17 -2.69
CA GLY A 291 -19.81 30.41 -3.70
C GLY A 291 -18.93 29.76 -4.77
N VAL A 292 -17.59 29.91 -4.69
CA VAL A 292 -16.67 29.32 -5.67
C VAL A 292 -16.43 27.85 -5.34
N PRO A 293 -16.60 26.93 -6.30
CA PRO A 293 -16.23 25.52 -6.12
C PRO A 293 -14.77 25.35 -5.71
N VAL A 294 -14.55 24.61 -4.63
CA VAL A 294 -13.22 24.08 -4.29
C VAL A 294 -13.12 22.71 -4.90
N MET A 295 -12.19 22.53 -5.83
CA MET A 295 -11.98 21.25 -6.53
C MET A 295 -11.02 20.37 -5.74
N TYR A 296 -11.12 19.06 -5.92
CA TYR A 296 -10.07 18.14 -5.56
C TYR A 296 -8.86 18.36 -6.49
N ASP A 297 -7.67 18.45 -5.90
CA ASP A 297 -6.37 18.56 -6.58
C ASP A 297 -5.52 17.29 -6.42
N ILE A 298 -6.13 16.19 -5.93
CA ILE A 298 -5.44 14.96 -5.54
C ILE A 298 -4.81 14.24 -6.75
N GLU A 299 -5.39 14.38 -7.94
CA GLU A 299 -4.87 13.78 -9.18
C GLU A 299 -3.53 14.40 -9.60
N GLU A 300 -3.31 15.68 -9.31
CA GLU A 300 -2.08 16.40 -9.67
C GLU A 300 -0.92 16.13 -8.70
N GLN A 301 -1.21 15.54 -7.53
CA GLN A 301 -0.25 15.24 -6.48
C GLN A 301 0.23 13.77 -6.49
N ASN A 302 -0.28 12.94 -7.41
CA ASN A 302 0.07 11.53 -7.58
C ASN A 302 1.10 11.30 -8.69
#